data_AF-A0A1B3XIV7-F1
#
_entry.id   AF-A0A1B3XIV7-F1
#
_cell.length_a   1.000
_cell.length_b   1.000
_cell.length_c   1.000
_cell.angle_alpha   90.00
_cell.angle_beta   90.00
_cell.angle_gamma   90.00
#
_symmetry.space_group_name_H-M   'P 1'
#
loop_
_entity.id
_entity.type
_entity.pdbx_description
1 polymer ?
#
loop_
_entity_poly.entity_id
_entity_poly.type
_entity_poly.pdbx_seq_one_letter_code
_entity_poly.pdbx_strand_id
1 'polypeptide(L)'
;MRTIDPFEILDGKAIKFLDVFGVEDGIALKSKYEDKTYWIYDYYCMHQTCDCQEVYLEFAEAGKNNQAGQHFGIRVSFSDNQFTLEDYNISKQKAMDIAEDTLKHSKDIMALFKQRYQQMKEKGTQIIMESAKAAKMPHVHTEPIIGRNEPCPCGSGKKYKKCCGAA
;
A
#
# COMPACT_ATOMS: atom_id res chain seq x y z
N MET A 1 6.85 1.08 -7.47
CA MET A 1 5.72 0.26 -7.00
C MET A 1 6.30 -0.94 -6.27
N ARG A 2 5.77 -1.28 -5.09
CA ARG A 2 6.09 -2.51 -4.37
C ARG A 2 4.94 -3.50 -4.48
N THR A 3 5.21 -4.76 -4.18
CA THR A 3 4.15 -5.75 -3.98
C THR A 3 3.35 -5.40 -2.72
N ILE A 4 2.03 -5.40 -2.82
CA ILE A 4 1.12 -5.18 -1.70
C ILE A 4 0.62 -6.53 -1.21
N ASP A 5 0.75 -6.80 0.07
CA ASP A 5 0.18 -7.99 0.67
C ASP A 5 -1.35 -7.80 0.82
N PRO A 6 -2.19 -8.71 0.30
CA PRO A 6 -3.64 -8.66 0.50
C PRO A 6 -4.07 -8.51 1.97
N PHE A 7 -3.30 -9.04 2.93
CA PHE A 7 -3.58 -8.87 4.35
C PHE A 7 -3.46 -7.42 4.81
N GLU A 8 -2.55 -6.61 4.25
CA GLU A 8 -2.48 -5.17 4.57
C GLU A 8 -3.80 -4.45 4.19
N ILE A 9 -4.41 -4.87 3.07
CA ILE A 9 -5.68 -4.32 2.60
C ILE A 9 -6.83 -4.76 3.51
N LEU A 10 -6.89 -6.05 3.87
CA LEU A 10 -7.95 -6.62 4.71
C LEU A 10 -7.88 -6.14 6.16
N ASP A 11 -6.69 -5.83 6.67
CA ASP A 11 -6.46 -5.23 7.99
C ASP A 11 -6.82 -3.73 8.02
N GLY A 12 -7.23 -3.16 6.88
CA GLY A 12 -7.65 -1.77 6.78
C GLY A 12 -6.52 -0.76 6.86
N LYS A 13 -5.26 -1.17 6.62
CA LYS A 13 -4.12 -0.25 6.64
C LYS A 13 -4.26 0.81 5.55
N ALA A 14 -3.86 2.04 5.88
CA ALA A 14 -3.68 3.09 4.90
C ALA A 14 -2.34 2.85 4.17
N ILE A 15 -2.39 2.67 2.86
CA ILE A 15 -1.24 2.32 2.02
C ILE A 15 -0.86 3.55 1.19
N LYS A 16 0.45 3.81 1.07
CA LYS A 16 0.99 4.94 0.30
C LYS A 16 0.62 4.79 -1.17
N PHE A 17 0.12 5.85 -1.79
CA PHE A 17 -0.25 5.83 -3.20
C PHE A 17 0.93 5.45 -4.11
N LEU A 18 2.11 6.01 -3.85
CA LEU A 18 3.33 5.73 -4.63
C LEU A 18 3.85 4.29 -4.45
N ASP A 19 3.50 3.61 -3.34
CA ASP A 19 3.82 2.19 -3.18
C ASP A 19 3.02 1.35 -4.17
N VAL A 20 1.79 1.77 -4.48
CA VAL A 20 0.86 1.07 -5.37
C VAL A 20 1.05 1.45 -6.83
N PHE A 21 1.36 2.72 -7.13
CA PHE A 21 1.41 3.22 -8.51
C PHE A 21 2.82 3.60 -8.99
N GLY A 22 3.82 3.62 -8.10
CA GLY A 22 5.18 3.99 -8.44
C GLY A 22 5.43 5.50 -8.49
N VAL A 23 6.66 5.85 -8.85
CA VAL A 23 7.16 7.23 -8.93
C VAL A 23 7.37 7.60 -10.40
N GLU A 24 6.32 8.07 -11.05
CA GLU A 24 6.40 8.66 -12.39
C GLU A 24 6.34 10.18 -12.30
N ASP A 25 6.81 10.86 -13.35
CA ASP A 25 6.80 12.32 -13.41
C ASP A 25 5.37 12.86 -13.27
N GLY A 26 5.21 13.86 -12.39
CA GLY A 26 3.91 14.49 -12.12
C GLY A 26 3.04 13.78 -11.08
N ILE A 27 3.44 12.61 -10.57
CA ILE A 27 2.71 11.93 -9.48
C ILE A 27 3.16 12.44 -8.10
N ALA A 28 4.44 12.71 -7.91
CA ALA A 28 4.95 13.16 -6.62
C ALA A 28 4.44 14.56 -6.26
N LEU A 29 3.92 14.70 -5.04
CA LEU A 29 3.35 15.95 -4.54
C LEU A 29 4.39 16.70 -3.71
N LYS A 30 4.37 18.02 -3.82
CA LYS A 30 5.24 18.91 -3.05
C LYS A 30 4.52 20.20 -2.70
N SER A 31 4.84 20.72 -1.52
CA SER A 31 4.47 22.06 -1.10
C SER A 31 5.73 22.90 -0.88
N LYS A 32 5.61 24.21 -1.12
CA LYS A 32 6.64 25.19 -0.79
C LYS A 32 6.07 26.10 0.28
N TYR A 33 6.81 26.22 1.37
CA TYR A 33 6.45 27.12 2.46
C TYR A 33 7.72 27.80 2.94
N GLU A 34 7.73 29.14 2.91
CA GLU A 34 8.96 29.95 3.03
C GLU A 34 10.01 29.47 2.01
N ASP A 35 11.28 29.31 2.43
CA ASP A 35 12.38 28.82 1.59
C ASP A 35 12.54 27.29 1.63
N LYS A 36 11.55 26.57 2.17
CA LYS A 36 11.57 25.11 2.33
C LYS A 36 10.63 24.41 1.36
N THR A 37 11.03 23.22 0.92
CA THR A 37 10.19 22.31 0.14
C THR A 37 9.83 21.11 1.00
N TYR A 38 8.57 20.75 1.03
CA TYR A 38 8.05 19.56 1.69
C TYR A 38 7.53 18.59 0.63
N TRP A 39 8.00 17.35 0.66
CA TRP A 39 7.37 16.25 -0.06
C TRP A 39 6.09 15.86 0.65
N ILE A 40 5.05 15.52 -0.12
CA ILE A 40 3.77 15.08 0.41
C ILE A 40 3.54 13.65 -0.05
N TYR A 41 3.37 12.74 0.90
CA TYR A 41 2.99 11.36 0.65
C TYR A 41 1.54 11.15 1.09
N ASP A 42 0.71 10.70 0.18
CA ASP A 42 -0.70 10.44 0.38
C ASP A 42 -0.97 8.95 0.58
N TYR A 43 -1.77 8.63 1.61
CA TYR A 43 -2.09 7.28 2.03
C TYR A 43 -3.60 7.06 2.06
N TYR A 44 -4.03 5.90 1.56
CA TYR A 44 -5.43 5.57 1.40
C TYR A 44 -5.74 4.15 1.85
N CYS A 45 -6.93 3.95 2.40
CA CYS A 45 -7.50 2.61 2.60
C CYS A 45 -7.89 2.00 1.24
N MET A 46 -7.39 0.80 0.96
CA MET A 46 -7.67 0.06 -0.27
C MET A 46 -8.86 -0.92 -0.13
N HIS A 47 -9.44 -1.06 1.07
CA HIS A 47 -10.49 -2.03 1.34
C HIS A 47 -11.84 -1.61 0.75
N GLN A 48 -12.38 -2.34 -0.23
CA GLN A 48 -13.55 -1.91 -1.01
C GLN A 48 -14.82 -1.70 -0.17
N THR A 49 -15.03 -2.49 0.89
CA THR A 49 -16.25 -2.37 1.72
C THR A 49 -16.09 -1.38 2.87
N CYS A 50 -14.90 -0.80 3.06
CA CYS A 50 -14.68 0.25 4.04
C CYS A 50 -15.16 1.59 3.48
N ASP A 51 -15.98 2.29 4.26
CA ASP A 51 -16.65 3.55 3.93
C ASP A 51 -15.85 4.80 4.33
N CYS A 52 -14.61 4.65 4.80
CA CYS A 52 -13.76 5.79 5.18
C CYS A 52 -13.62 6.80 4.03
N GLN A 53 -13.86 8.09 4.29
CA GLN A 53 -13.79 9.13 3.27
C GLN A 53 -12.72 10.15 3.60
N GLU A 54 -11.47 9.70 3.63
CA GLU A 54 -10.34 10.51 4.06
C GLU A 54 -9.04 10.13 3.36
N VAL A 55 -8.06 11.03 3.46
CA VAL A 55 -6.67 10.81 3.09
C VAL A 55 -5.78 11.16 4.27
N TYR A 56 -4.77 10.34 4.53
CA TYR A 56 -3.67 10.73 5.41
C TYR A 56 -2.51 11.26 4.56
N LEU A 57 -2.03 12.46 4.88
CA LEU A 57 -0.96 13.15 4.17
C LEU A 57 0.23 13.30 5.11
N GLU A 58 1.36 12.73 4.73
CA GLU A 58 2.64 12.92 5.42
C GLU A 58 3.44 13.99 4.69
N PHE A 59 3.79 15.06 5.40
CA PHE A 59 4.65 16.12 4.94
C PHE A 59 6.06 15.86 5.45
N ALA A 60 7.04 15.76 4.55
CA ALA A 60 8.44 15.56 4.89
C ALA A 60 9.30 16.66 4.26
N GLU A 61 9.97 17.46 5.09
CA GLU A 61 10.92 18.48 4.63
C GLU A 61 12.04 17.81 3.82
N ALA A 62 12.35 18.37 2.66
CA ALA A 62 13.51 17.97 1.89
C ALA A 62 14.79 18.24 2.71
N GLY A 63 15.37 17.18 3.27
CA GLY A 63 16.54 17.27 4.14
C GLY A 63 17.79 17.80 3.42
N LYS A 64 18.73 18.32 4.22
CA LYS A 64 20.12 18.56 3.81
C LYS A 64 21.01 17.57 4.55
N ASN A 65 22.01 16.98 3.88
CA ASN A 65 23.07 16.18 4.48
C ASN A 65 22.63 15.00 5.38
N ASN A 66 21.71 14.14 4.90
CA ASN A 66 21.27 12.91 5.58
C ASN A 66 20.68 13.10 7.00
N GLN A 67 20.34 14.32 7.41
CA GLN A 67 19.59 14.55 8.64
C GLN A 67 18.09 14.38 8.38
N ALA A 68 17.39 13.72 9.31
CA ALA A 68 15.94 13.64 9.28
C ALA A 68 15.37 15.06 9.37
N GLY A 69 14.67 15.48 8.31
CA GLY A 69 14.03 16.80 8.23
C GLY A 69 12.83 16.93 9.18
N GLN A 70 12.21 18.10 9.18
CA GLN A 70 10.91 18.27 9.84
C GLN A 70 9.85 17.43 9.11
N HIS A 71 8.96 16.80 9.86
CA HIS A 71 7.81 16.08 9.33
C HIS A 71 6.57 16.30 10.18
N PHE A 72 5.41 16.13 9.55
CA PHE A 72 4.11 16.09 10.20
C PHE A 72 3.10 15.32 9.35
N GLY A 73 2.12 14.69 9.99
CA GLY A 73 0.98 14.07 9.32
C GLY A 73 -0.28 14.91 9.46
N ILE A 74 -1.16 14.89 8.47
CA ILE A 74 -2.54 15.34 8.63
C ILE A 74 -3.51 14.32 8.07
N ARG A 75 -4.68 14.18 8.70
CA ARG A 75 -5.81 13.44 8.15
C ARG A 75 -6.83 14.42 7.63
N VAL A 76 -7.16 14.33 6.34
CA VAL A 76 -8.10 15.24 5.67
C VAL A 76 -9.37 14.49 5.32
N SER A 77 -10.50 15.00 5.78
CA SER A 77 -11.83 14.49 5.50
C SER A 77 -12.31 14.97 4.11
N PHE A 78 -12.92 14.07 3.34
CA PHE A 78 -13.50 14.39 2.03
C PHE A 78 -14.91 14.96 2.08
N SER A 79 -15.59 14.84 3.23
CA SER A 79 -16.98 15.26 3.40
C SER A 79 -17.08 16.75 3.69
N ASP A 80 -16.19 17.28 4.52
CA ASP A 80 -16.18 18.67 4.99
C ASP A 80 -14.85 19.40 4.77
N ASN A 81 -13.85 18.73 4.17
CA ASN A 81 -12.51 19.26 3.91
C ASN A 81 -11.77 19.75 5.17
N GLN A 82 -12.19 19.30 6.35
CA GLN A 82 -11.45 19.57 7.59
C GLN A 82 -10.27 18.62 7.71
N PHE A 83 -9.24 19.04 8.45
CA PHE A 83 -8.10 18.20 8.73
C PHE A 83 -7.68 18.21 10.21
N THR A 84 -7.10 17.11 10.66
CA THR A 84 -6.49 16.95 11.99
C THR A 84 -4.99 16.73 11.86
N LEU A 85 -4.21 17.32 12.76
CA LEU A 85 -2.76 17.14 12.82
C LEU A 85 -2.39 15.89 13.63
N GLU A 86 -1.52 15.07 13.06
CA GLU A 86 -1.00 13.81 13.60
C GLU A 86 0.54 13.75 13.41
N ASP A 87 1.22 12.84 14.11
CA ASP A 87 2.63 12.44 13.88
C ASP A 87 3.60 13.56 13.45
N TYR A 88 3.91 14.51 14.35
CA TYR A 88 4.71 15.70 14.01
C TYR A 88 5.93 15.90 14.92
N ASN A 89 7.03 16.39 14.33
CA ASN A 89 8.24 16.82 15.04
C ASN A 89 8.55 18.32 14.86
N ILE A 90 7.59 19.09 14.36
CA ILE A 90 7.64 20.53 14.11
C ILE A 90 6.69 21.27 15.09
N SER A 91 6.75 22.60 15.18
CA SER A 91 5.75 23.33 15.96
C SER A 91 4.35 23.15 15.37
N LYS A 92 3.36 22.92 16.25
CA LYS A 92 1.96 22.73 15.85
C LYS A 92 1.47 23.86 14.94
N GLN A 93 1.75 25.12 15.31
CA GLN A 93 1.33 26.27 14.52
C GLN A 93 1.88 26.21 13.09
N LYS A 94 3.19 25.95 12.95
CA LYS A 94 3.84 25.89 11.63
C LYS A 94 3.30 24.73 10.79
N ALA A 95 3.01 23.56 11.39
CA ALA A 95 2.38 22.46 10.68
C ALA A 95 0.99 22.83 10.15
N MET A 96 0.17 23.49 10.98
CA MET A 96 -1.16 23.97 10.57
C MET A 96 -1.04 24.98 9.43
N ASP A 97 -0.10 25.93 9.51
CA ASP A 97 0.10 26.94 8.47
C ASP A 97 0.49 26.30 7.12
N ILE A 98 1.43 25.34 7.13
CA ILE A 98 1.85 24.61 5.91
C ILE A 98 0.68 23.80 5.34
N ALA A 99 -0.07 23.10 6.19
CA ALA A 99 -1.22 22.30 5.79
C ALA A 99 -2.31 23.17 5.15
N GLU A 100 -2.68 24.28 5.80
CA GLU A 100 -3.67 25.22 5.28
C GLU A 100 -3.24 25.85 3.96
N ASP A 101 -1.99 26.31 3.88
CA ASP A 101 -1.44 26.90 2.65
C ASP A 101 -1.50 25.90 1.48
N THR A 102 -1.10 24.66 1.73
CA THR A 102 -1.12 23.58 0.73
C THR A 102 -2.53 23.25 0.25
N LEU A 103 -3.48 23.12 1.18
CA LEU A 103 -4.86 22.73 0.86
C LEU A 103 -5.66 23.88 0.22
N LYS A 104 -5.37 25.15 0.56
CA LYS A 104 -6.10 26.31 0.03
C LYS A 104 -5.60 26.77 -1.34
N HIS A 105 -4.31 26.65 -1.65
CA HIS A 105 -3.74 27.19 -2.89
C HIS A 105 -3.94 26.32 -4.13
N SER A 106 -4.39 25.08 -3.96
CA SER A 106 -4.60 24.16 -5.07
C SER A 106 -6.09 23.87 -5.25
N LYS A 107 -6.72 24.58 -6.20
CA LYS A 107 -8.16 24.48 -6.49
C LYS A 107 -8.62 23.04 -6.76
N ASP A 108 -7.72 22.20 -7.24
CA ASP A 108 -8.02 20.83 -7.68
C ASP A 108 -7.40 19.75 -6.78
N ILE A 109 -6.74 20.10 -5.67
CA ILE A 109 -6.05 19.09 -4.83
C ILE A 109 -7.02 18.10 -4.19
N MET A 110 -8.18 18.58 -3.73
CA MET A 110 -9.19 17.70 -3.15
C MET A 110 -9.80 16.79 -4.21
N ALA A 111 -9.95 17.26 -5.45
CA ALA A 111 -10.40 16.43 -6.56
C ALA A 111 -9.35 15.34 -6.88
N LEU A 112 -8.06 15.69 -6.90
CA LEU A 112 -6.97 14.74 -7.05
C LEU A 112 -6.99 13.66 -5.96
N PHE A 113 -7.11 14.05 -4.69
CA PHE A 113 -7.13 13.07 -3.59
C PHE A 113 -8.33 12.14 -3.66
N LYS A 114 -9.52 12.66 -4.02
CA LYS A 114 -10.71 11.83 -4.24
C LYS A 114 -10.52 10.88 -5.41
N GLN A 115 -9.91 11.33 -6.52
CA GLN A 115 -9.59 10.48 -7.66
C GLN A 115 -8.62 9.36 -7.25
N ARG A 116 -7.53 9.69 -6.56
CA ARG A 116 -6.54 8.71 -6.08
C ARG A 116 -7.15 7.71 -5.11
N TYR A 117 -8.03 8.17 -4.23
CA TYR A 117 -8.78 7.29 -3.34
C TYR A 117 -9.61 6.25 -4.11
N GLN A 118 -10.31 6.64 -5.17
CA GLN A 118 -11.06 5.68 -6.01
C GLN A 118 -10.13 4.68 -6.69
N GLN A 119 -9.01 5.15 -7.25
CA GLN A 119 -7.99 4.27 -7.86
C GLN A 119 -7.45 3.25 -6.85
N MET A 120 -7.24 3.66 -5.60
CA MET A 120 -6.77 2.79 -4.52
C MET A 120 -7.80 1.72 -4.15
N LYS A 121 -9.09 2.06 -4.09
CA LYS A 121 -10.19 1.10 -3.87
C LYS A 121 -10.27 0.07 -5.00
N GLU A 122 -10.25 0.53 -6.25
CA GLU A 122 -10.27 -0.33 -7.43
C GLU A 122 -9.07 -1.29 -7.44
N LYS A 123 -7.86 -0.78 -7.16
CA LYS A 123 -6.67 -1.59 -7.13
C LYS A 123 -6.68 -2.61 -5.98
N GLY A 124 -7.22 -2.23 -4.83
CA GLY A 124 -7.42 -3.14 -3.70
C GLY A 124 -8.32 -4.32 -4.04
N THR A 125 -9.44 -4.06 -4.70
CA THR A 125 -10.33 -5.11 -5.22
C THR A 125 -9.60 -6.07 -6.15
N GLN A 126 -8.82 -5.54 -7.11
CA GLN A 126 -8.05 -6.37 -8.04
C GLN A 126 -7.08 -7.30 -7.30
N ILE A 127 -6.30 -6.76 -6.36
CA ILE A 127 -5.30 -7.53 -5.60
C ILE A 127 -5.96 -8.64 -4.78
N ILE A 128 -7.07 -8.34 -4.09
CA ILE A 128 -7.82 -9.35 -3.32
C ILE A 128 -8.37 -10.45 -4.24
N MET A 129 -8.95 -10.08 -5.38
CA MET A 129 -9.51 -11.05 -6.33
C MET A 129 -8.43 -11.93 -6.96
N GLU A 130 -7.30 -11.36 -7.35
CA GLU A 130 -6.14 -12.10 -7.89
C GLU A 130 -5.59 -13.08 -6.86
N SER A 131 -5.43 -12.65 -5.61
CA SER A 131 -5.00 -13.51 -4.50
C SER A 131 -5.98 -14.66 -4.25
N ALA A 132 -7.29 -14.36 -4.18
CA ALA A 132 -8.32 -15.39 -4.01
C ALA A 132 -8.37 -16.38 -5.18
N LYS A 133 -8.09 -15.93 -6.40
CA LYS A 133 -7.98 -16.81 -7.57
C LYS A 133 -6.75 -17.70 -7.48
N ALA A 134 -5.59 -17.15 -7.11
CA ALA A 134 -4.35 -17.91 -6.93
C ALA A 134 -4.50 -18.99 -5.85
N ALA A 135 -5.17 -18.67 -4.73
CA ALA A 135 -5.45 -19.63 -3.67
C ALA A 135 -6.40 -20.78 -4.09
N LYS A 136 -7.25 -20.55 -5.10
CA LYS A 136 -8.17 -21.57 -5.65
C LYS A 136 -7.56 -22.43 -6.76
N MET A 137 -6.38 -22.07 -7.29
CA MET A 137 -5.74 -22.87 -8.33
C MET A 137 -5.26 -24.20 -7.71
N PRO A 138 -5.61 -25.36 -8.30
CA PRO A 138 -5.13 -26.64 -7.79
C PRO A 138 -3.61 -26.63 -7.79
N HIS A 139 -3.01 -26.94 -6.64
CA HIS A 139 -1.57 -27.06 -6.54
C HIS A 139 -1.16 -28.27 -7.39
N VAL A 140 -0.64 -28.02 -8.58
CA VAL A 140 -0.11 -29.06 -9.45
C VAL A 140 1.17 -29.55 -8.75
N HIS A 141 1.12 -30.75 -8.17
CA HIS A 141 2.33 -31.42 -7.73
C HIS A 141 3.24 -31.57 -8.95
N THR A 142 4.34 -30.81 -8.97
CA THR A 142 5.40 -30.92 -9.96
C THR A 142 6.26 -32.16 -9.72
N GLU A 143 6.16 -32.75 -8.53
CA GLU A 143 6.76 -34.04 -8.25
C GLU A 143 6.00 -35.13 -9.04
N PRO A 144 6.72 -35.99 -9.78
CA PRO A 144 6.09 -37.10 -10.46
C PRO A 144 5.37 -37.97 -9.43
N ILE A 145 4.05 -38.07 -9.57
CA ILE A 145 3.22 -38.96 -8.74
C ILE A 145 3.65 -40.38 -9.06
N ILE A 146 4.53 -40.95 -8.23
CA ILE A 146 4.94 -42.33 -8.40
C ILE A 146 3.73 -43.23 -8.14
N GLY A 147 3.35 -43.99 -9.17
CA GLY A 147 2.25 -44.92 -9.07
C GLY A 147 2.50 -45.91 -7.94
N ARG A 148 1.47 -46.22 -7.14
CA ARG A 148 1.56 -47.14 -6.00
C ARG A 148 2.18 -48.52 -6.38
N ASN A 149 2.05 -48.94 -7.64
CA ASN A 149 2.61 -50.19 -8.18
C ASN A 149 3.94 -50.05 -8.95
N GLU A 150 4.44 -48.83 -9.18
CA GLU A 150 5.70 -48.57 -9.89
C GLU A 150 6.93 -48.99 -9.06
N PRO A 151 8.09 -49.26 -9.69
CA PRO A 151 9.35 -49.48 -8.97
C PRO A 151 9.70 -48.32 -8.03
N CYS A 152 10.09 -48.64 -6.80
CA CYS A 152 10.41 -47.65 -5.77
C CYS A 152 11.70 -46.89 -6.10
N PRO A 153 11.73 -45.55 -5.98
CA PRO A 153 12.84 -44.74 -6.47
C PRO A 153 14.08 -44.81 -5.56
N CYS A 154 13.96 -45.45 -4.38
CA CYS A 154 15.09 -45.74 -3.50
C CYS A 154 16.03 -46.86 -4.01
N GLY A 155 15.73 -47.45 -5.18
CA GLY A 155 16.56 -48.49 -5.80
C GLY A 155 16.36 -49.90 -5.23
N SER A 156 15.34 -50.11 -4.39
CA SER A 156 15.09 -51.43 -3.77
C SER A 156 14.55 -52.50 -4.72
N GLY A 157 14.10 -52.11 -5.92
CA GLY A 157 13.41 -52.99 -6.88
C GLY A 157 12.00 -53.40 -6.47
N LYS A 158 11.50 -52.98 -5.30
CA LYS A 158 10.13 -53.26 -4.83
C LYS A 158 9.13 -52.26 -5.41
N LYS A 159 7.85 -52.63 -5.49
CA LYS A 159 6.76 -51.67 -5.78
C LYS A 159 6.70 -50.60 -4.69
N TYR A 160 6.47 -49.33 -5.04
CA TYR A 160 6.45 -48.19 -4.10
C TYR A 160 5.63 -48.47 -2.83
N LYS A 161 4.44 -49.05 -2.97
CA LYS A 161 3.54 -49.42 -1.85
C LYS A 161 4.04 -50.48 -0.88
N LYS A 162 5.09 -51.21 -1.25
CA LYS A 162 5.71 -52.25 -0.43
C LYS A 162 7.09 -51.81 0.07
N CYS A 163 7.41 -50.51 -0.05
CA CYS A 163 8.70 -49.94 0.33
C CYS A 163 8.49 -48.54 0.92
N CYS A 164 9.01 -47.47 0.31
CA CYS A 164 8.91 -46.11 0.87
C CYS A 164 7.48 -45.59 1.02
N GLY A 165 6.53 -46.12 0.24
CA GLY A 165 5.10 -45.81 0.36
C GLY A 165 4.30 -46.82 1.19
N ALA A 166 4.97 -47.69 1.95
CA ALA A 166 4.32 -48.52 2.95
C ALA A 166 4.20 -47.68 4.25
N ALA A 167 2.98 -47.20 4.51
CA ALA A 167 2.58 -46.82 5.86
C ALA A 167 2.31 -48.09 6.69
#